data_AF-A0A497LJZ9-F1
#
_entry.id   AF-A0A497LJZ9-F1
#
_cell.length_a   1.000
_cell.length_b   1.000
_cell.length_c   1.000
_cell.angle_alpha   90.00
_cell.angle_beta   90.00
_cell.angle_gamma   90.00
#
_symmetry.space_group_name_H-M   'P 1'
#
loop_
_entity.id
_entity.type
_entity.pdbx_description
1 polymer ?
#
loop_
_entity_poly.entity_id
_entity_poly.type
_entity_poly.pdbx_seq_one_letter_code
_entity_poly.pdbx_strand_id
1 'polypeptide(L)'
;ELAVQLVKGADEPGVVIIPVLKGTLPVEASRAAVDIAKVRNAAEKALIVHPVVLLRESGVSEEVVRSIFESEFKDLKTKAFEYFLQIFSERYSSEEAEKIARVAVRLIEPLTKKEEEKVKQTLEELLK
;
A
#
# COMPACT_ATOMS: atom_id res chain seq x y z
N GLU A 1 -2.74 -14.32 2.00
CA GLU A 1 -3.25 -15.71 1.83
C GLU A 1 -2.63 -16.71 2.79
N LEU A 2 -1.32 -16.67 3.02
CA LEU A 2 -0.63 -17.57 3.96
C LEU A 2 -1.25 -17.61 5.37
N ALA A 3 -1.60 -16.44 5.92
CA ALA A 3 -2.26 -16.34 7.23
C ALA A 3 -3.61 -17.08 7.31
N VAL A 4 -4.36 -17.09 6.21
CA VAL A 4 -5.66 -17.79 6.12
C VAL A 4 -5.45 -19.30 6.14
N GLN A 5 -4.43 -19.80 5.44
CA GLN A 5 -4.10 -21.23 5.42
C GLN A 5 -3.63 -21.71 6.80
N LEU A 6 -2.81 -20.92 7.49
CA LEU A 6 -2.34 -21.25 8.85
C LEU A 6 -3.48 -21.29 9.86
N VAL A 7 -4.43 -20.36 9.77
CA VAL A 7 -5.63 -20.38 10.64
C VAL A 7 -6.50 -21.60 10.34
N LYS A 8 -6.71 -21.95 9.07
CA LYS A 8 -7.44 -23.18 8.67
C LYS A 8 -6.78 -24.46 9.18
N GLY A 9 -5.45 -24.52 9.13
CA GLY A 9 -4.70 -25.68 9.61
C GLY A 9 -4.74 -25.87 11.13
N ALA A 10 -5.03 -24.81 11.88
CA ALA A 10 -5.14 -24.82 13.34
C ALA A 10 -6.60 -24.81 13.84
N ASP A 11 -7.57 -24.99 12.95
CA ASP A 11 -9.00 -24.90 13.25
C ASP A 11 -9.54 -26.17 13.92
N GLU A 12 -9.42 -26.22 15.25
CA GLU A 12 -9.89 -27.32 16.08
C GLU A 12 -10.99 -26.88 17.06
N PRO A 13 -11.92 -27.77 17.44
CA PRO A 13 -12.94 -27.46 18.44
C PRO A 13 -12.33 -27.07 19.79
N GLY A 14 -12.83 -26.01 20.40
CA GLY A 14 -12.43 -25.60 21.75
C GLY A 14 -11.11 -24.82 21.83
N VAL A 15 -10.45 -24.54 20.70
CA VAL A 15 -9.20 -23.79 20.68
C VAL A 15 -9.42 -22.29 20.47
N VAL A 16 -8.45 -21.50 20.94
CA VAL A 16 -8.36 -20.06 20.69
C VAL A 16 -7.17 -19.82 19.76
N ILE A 17 -7.41 -19.18 18.61
CA ILE A 17 -6.37 -18.95 17.61
C ILE A 17 -5.95 -17.48 17.64
N ILE A 18 -4.67 -17.22 17.87
CA ILE A 18 -4.09 -15.87 17.90
C ILE A 18 -3.00 -15.78 16.82
N PRO A 19 -3.36 -15.48 15.56
CA PRO A 19 -2.37 -15.32 14.51
C PRO A 19 -1.64 -13.98 14.68
N VAL A 20 -0.32 -14.04 14.77
CA VAL A 20 0.54 -12.87 14.97
C VAL A 20 1.22 -12.50 13.66
N LEU A 21 0.79 -11.41 13.04
CA LEU A 21 1.32 -10.93 11.76
C LEU A 21 2.49 -9.98 12.03
N LYS A 22 3.73 -10.46 11.88
CA LYS A 22 4.96 -9.69 12.09
C LYS A 22 5.74 -9.54 10.79
N GLY A 23 6.43 -8.42 10.63
CA GLY A 23 7.27 -8.14 9.47
C GLY A 23 7.27 -6.66 9.10
N THR A 24 7.99 -6.33 8.03
CA THR A 24 7.96 -5.00 7.42
C THR A 24 7.23 -5.11 6.10
N LEU A 25 6.16 -4.34 5.95
CA LEU A 25 5.47 -4.14 4.69
C LEU A 25 6.35 -3.35 3.74
N PRO A 26 6.33 -3.64 2.43
CA PRO A 26 7.01 -2.84 1.43
C PRO A 26 6.47 -1.40 1.41
N VAL A 27 7.21 -0.49 0.79
CA VAL A 27 7.04 0.96 0.94
C VAL A 27 5.68 1.44 0.40
N GLU A 28 5.09 0.64 -0.47
CA GLU A 28 3.84 0.89 -1.18
C GLU A 28 2.64 0.20 -0.51
N ALA A 29 2.85 -0.57 0.56
CA ALA A 29 1.80 -1.31 1.26
C ALA A 29 1.59 -0.81 2.68
N SER A 30 0.32 -0.55 3.01
CA SER A 30 -0.08 -0.19 4.38
C SER A 30 -0.68 -1.38 5.11
N ARG A 31 -0.77 -1.26 6.44
CA ARG A 31 -1.47 -2.22 7.29
C ARG A 31 -2.92 -2.46 6.86
N ALA A 32 -3.55 -1.48 6.20
CA ALA A 32 -4.91 -1.58 5.69
C ALA A 32 -5.07 -2.56 4.53
N ALA A 33 -3.98 -2.94 3.85
CA ALA A 33 -4.00 -3.98 2.82
C ALA A 33 -4.22 -5.39 3.37
N VAL A 34 -4.10 -5.57 4.70
CA VAL A 34 -4.35 -6.87 5.35
C VAL A 34 -5.82 -7.02 5.68
N ASP A 35 -6.49 -7.95 4.99
CA ASP A 35 -7.87 -8.30 5.27
C ASP A 35 -7.97 -9.18 6.54
N ILE A 36 -8.10 -8.51 7.69
CA ILE A 36 -8.26 -9.15 9.00
C ILE A 36 -9.58 -9.94 9.08
N ALA A 37 -10.63 -9.48 8.38
CA ALA A 37 -11.92 -10.16 8.38
C ALA A 37 -11.79 -11.54 7.70
N LYS A 38 -11.08 -11.61 6.57
CA LYS A 38 -10.79 -12.87 5.88
C LYS A 38 -9.94 -13.82 6.72
N VAL A 39 -9.01 -13.33 7.53
CA VAL A 39 -8.21 -14.16 8.45
C VAL A 39 -9.08 -14.68 9.60
N ARG A 40 -9.93 -13.83 10.18
CA ARG A 40 -10.83 -14.23 11.28
C ARG A 40 -11.85 -15.27 10.83
N ASN A 41 -12.43 -15.08 9.64
CA ASN A 41 -13.45 -15.97 9.09
C ASN A 41 -12.87 -17.27 8.49
N ALA A 42 -11.56 -17.50 8.62
CA ALA A 42 -10.90 -18.68 8.09
C ALA A 42 -11.10 -19.93 8.96
N ALA A 43 -11.41 -19.76 10.26
CA ALA A 43 -11.72 -20.84 11.18
C ALA A 43 -13.24 -20.97 11.37
N GLU A 44 -13.74 -22.19 11.41
CA GLU A 44 -15.16 -22.52 11.59
C GLU A 44 -15.44 -23.19 12.94
N LYS A 45 -14.44 -23.85 13.55
CA LYS A 45 -14.58 -24.66 14.77
C LYS A 45 -13.99 -24.02 16.01
N ALA A 46 -12.96 -23.21 15.84
CA ALA A 46 -12.32 -22.48 16.94
C ALA A 46 -13.32 -21.57 17.67
N LEU A 47 -13.12 -21.41 18.99
CA LEU A 47 -13.99 -20.56 19.82
C LEU A 47 -13.86 -19.08 19.45
N ILE A 48 -12.63 -18.65 19.12
CA ILE A 48 -12.34 -17.29 18.68
C ILE A 48 -11.03 -17.26 17.90
N VAL A 49 -11.00 -16.41 16.87
CA VAL A 49 -9.78 -16.00 16.18
C VAL A 49 -9.51 -14.52 16.49
N HIS A 50 -8.36 -14.23 17.10
CA HIS A 50 -7.95 -12.87 17.46
C HIS A 50 -6.63 -12.48 16.79
N PRO A 51 -6.66 -11.95 15.55
CA PRO A 51 -5.45 -11.55 14.84
C PRO A 51 -4.75 -10.37 15.51
N VAL A 52 -3.44 -10.48 15.71
CA VAL A 52 -2.58 -9.41 16.23
C VAL A 52 -1.68 -8.91 15.11
N VAL A 53 -1.85 -7.64 14.72
CA VAL A 53 -1.08 -7.02 13.64
C VAL A 53 0.12 -6.26 14.21
N LEU A 54 1.32 -6.77 13.96
CA LEU A 54 2.61 -6.18 14.35
C LEU A 54 3.48 -5.92 13.12
N LEU A 55 2.86 -5.44 12.04
CA LEU A 55 3.53 -5.07 10.80
C LEU A 55 4.10 -3.65 10.91
N ARG A 56 5.33 -3.43 10.47
CA ARG A 56 5.90 -2.09 10.27
C ARG A 56 5.70 -1.69 8.82
N GLU A 57 5.31 -0.46 8.55
CA GLU A 57 5.31 0.05 7.18
C GLU A 57 6.73 0.54 6.90
N SER A 58 7.34 0.09 5.79
CA SER A 58 8.56 0.74 5.34
C SER A 58 8.18 2.07 4.69
N GLY A 59 8.98 3.10 4.93
CA GLY A 59 8.90 4.35 4.18
C GLY A 59 9.96 4.34 3.08
N VAL A 60 9.84 5.26 2.11
CA VAL A 60 10.93 5.48 1.16
C VAL A 60 12.17 5.91 1.95
N SER A 61 13.32 5.29 1.67
CA SER A 61 14.58 5.63 2.34
C SER A 61 14.83 7.14 2.29
N GLU A 62 15.21 7.74 3.41
CA GLU A 62 15.56 9.17 3.45
C GLU A 62 16.66 9.50 2.43
N GLU A 63 17.57 8.58 2.12
CA GLU A 63 18.60 8.77 1.08
C GLU A 63 17.99 8.96 -0.30
N VAL A 64 16.94 8.22 -0.63
CA VAL A 64 16.22 8.35 -1.92
C VAL A 64 15.50 9.68 -1.95
N VAL A 65 14.79 10.04 -0.89
CA VAL A 65 14.13 11.36 -0.76
C VAL A 65 15.15 12.49 -0.91
N ARG A 66 16.29 12.41 -0.22
CA ARG A 66 17.35 13.42 -0.30
C ARG A 66 17.98 13.50 -1.68
N SER A 67 18.27 12.36 -2.34
CA SER A 67 18.83 12.37 -3.70
C SER A 67 17.94 13.08 -4.72
N ILE A 68 16.61 12.96 -4.57
CA ILE A 68 15.63 13.57 -5.45
C ILE A 68 15.40 15.04 -5.08
N PHE A 69 15.31 15.36 -3.78
CA PHE A 69 14.90 16.69 -3.33
C PHE A 69 16.05 17.65 -2.96
N GLU A 70 17.26 17.18 -2.66
CA GLU A 70 18.44 18.03 -2.34
C GLU A 70 19.29 18.44 -3.55
N SER A 71 19.12 17.79 -4.70
CA SER A 71 19.79 18.18 -5.96
C SER A 71 19.18 19.47 -6.55
N GLU A 72 19.94 20.19 -7.39
CA GLU A 72 19.71 21.55 -7.94
C GLU A 72 18.26 21.95 -8.31
N PHE A 73 18.02 23.26 -8.49
CA PHE A 73 16.75 23.94 -8.83
C PHE A 73 15.95 23.30 -10.00
N LYS A 74 15.37 22.11 -9.79
CA LYS A 74 14.32 21.52 -10.59
C LYS A 74 12.97 21.82 -9.95
N ASP A 75 11.96 22.06 -10.79
CA ASP A 75 10.57 22.25 -10.38
C ASP A 75 10.09 21.07 -9.53
N LEU A 76 9.39 21.36 -8.43
CA LEU A 76 8.86 20.38 -7.48
C LEU A 76 8.01 19.31 -8.16
N LYS A 77 7.28 19.67 -9.23
CA LYS A 77 6.50 18.72 -10.04
C LYS A 77 7.39 17.68 -10.73
N THR A 78 8.58 18.05 -11.17
CA THR A 78 9.54 17.13 -11.80
C THR A 78 10.10 16.16 -10.78
N LYS A 79 10.46 16.64 -9.59
CA LYS A 79 10.94 15.80 -8.48
C LYS A 79 9.86 14.84 -7.98
N ALA A 80 8.62 15.31 -7.86
CA ALA A 80 7.48 14.45 -7.52
C ALA A 80 7.25 13.36 -8.57
N PHE A 81 7.37 13.70 -9.87
CA PHE A 81 7.28 12.72 -10.94
C PHE A 81 8.38 11.64 -10.85
N GLU A 82 9.65 12.05 -10.70
CA GLU A 82 10.79 11.15 -10.56
C GLU A 82 10.61 10.21 -9.34
N TYR A 83 10.15 10.76 -8.21
CA TYR A 83 9.84 9.98 -7.01
C TYR A 83 8.75 8.92 -7.24
N PHE A 84 7.62 9.31 -7.84
CA PHE A 84 6.54 8.36 -8.12
C PHE A 84 6.95 7.32 -9.16
N LEU A 85 7.69 7.71 -10.20
CA LEU A 85 8.17 6.80 -11.22
C LEU A 85 9.07 5.72 -10.62
N GLN A 86 9.99 6.09 -9.72
CA GLN A 86 10.85 5.14 -9.04
C GLN A 86 10.05 4.10 -8.26
N ILE A 87 9.05 4.55 -7.49
CA ILE A 87 8.17 3.66 -6.72
C ILE A 87 7.37 2.71 -7.64
N PHE A 88 6.73 3.23 -8.68
CA PHE A 88 5.87 2.41 -9.53
C PHE A 88 6.65 1.47 -10.45
N SER A 89 7.89 1.80 -10.80
CA SER A 89 8.75 0.94 -11.62
C SER A 89 9.15 -0.36 -10.91
N GLU A 90 8.98 -0.46 -9.58
CA GLU A 90 9.22 -1.71 -8.84
C GLU A 90 8.19 -2.80 -9.14
N ARG A 91 6.99 -2.44 -9.64
CA ARG A 91 5.86 -3.37 -9.77
C ARG A 91 5.15 -3.36 -11.13
N TYR A 92 5.31 -2.29 -11.90
CA TYR A 92 4.64 -2.11 -13.19
C TYR A 92 5.66 -2.09 -14.33
N SER A 93 5.18 -2.33 -15.56
CA SER A 93 6.01 -2.12 -16.75
C SER A 93 6.42 -0.64 -16.84
N SER A 94 7.51 -0.34 -17.54
CA SER A 94 8.00 1.04 -17.68
C SER A 94 6.93 2.01 -18.19
N GLU A 95 6.08 1.57 -19.12
CA GLU A 95 5.00 2.37 -19.70
C GLU A 95 3.86 2.63 -18.71
N GLU A 96 3.45 1.59 -17.96
CA GLU A 96 2.43 1.71 -16.92
C GLU A 96 2.90 2.56 -15.74
N ALA A 97 4.14 2.35 -15.29
CA ALA A 97 4.76 3.13 -14.21
C ALA A 97 4.80 4.62 -14.55
N GLU A 98 5.16 4.96 -15.80
CA GLU A 98 5.14 6.33 -16.28
C GLU A 98 3.72 6.91 -16.32
N LYS A 99 2.74 6.18 -16.85
CA LYS A 99 1.33 6.61 -16.90
C LYS A 99 0.82 6.92 -15.48
N ILE A 100 1.06 6.03 -14.53
CA ILE A 100 0.60 6.16 -13.15
C ILE A 100 1.32 7.32 -12.45
N ALA A 101 2.64 7.48 -12.64
CA ALA A 101 3.42 8.58 -12.06
C ALA A 101 2.91 9.96 -12.53
N ARG A 102 2.59 10.10 -13.83
CA ARG A 102 2.02 11.35 -14.37
C ARG A 102 0.67 11.68 -13.76
N VAL A 103 -0.18 10.68 -13.54
CA VAL A 103 -1.49 10.86 -12.89
C VAL A 103 -1.32 11.22 -11.42
N ALA A 104 -0.39 10.59 -10.71
CA ALA A 104 -0.09 10.91 -9.30
C ALA A 104 0.31 12.38 -9.13
N VAL A 105 1.15 12.92 -10.03
CA VAL A 105 1.51 14.36 -10.01
C VAL A 105 0.30 15.25 -10.30
N ARG A 106 -0.55 14.89 -11.26
CA ARG A 106 -1.79 15.64 -11.56
C ARG A 106 -2.74 15.68 -10.36
N LEU A 107 -2.74 14.67 -9.50
CA LEU A 107 -3.62 14.57 -8.34
C LEU A 107 -3.20 15.46 -7.16
N ILE A 108 -1.95 15.90 -7.08
CA ILE A 108 -1.43 16.71 -5.96
C ILE A 108 -2.25 18.00 -5.76
N GLU A 109 -2.47 18.75 -6.84
CA GLU A 109 -3.20 20.03 -6.77
C GLU A 109 -4.69 19.86 -6.37
N PRO A 110 -5.48 18.96 -7.01
CA PRO A 110 -6.85 18.69 -6.59
C PRO A 110 -6.97 18.21 -5.14
N LEU A 111 -6.06 17.34 -4.68
CA LEU A 111 -6.07 16.83 -3.31
C LEU A 111 -5.78 17.93 -2.28
N THR A 112 -4.78 18.78 -2.54
CA THR A 112 -4.44 19.91 -1.65
C THR A 112 -5.55 20.95 -1.60
N LYS A 113 -6.32 21.12 -2.67
CA LYS A 113 -7.49 22.01 -2.74
C LYS A 113 -8.80 21.35 -2.31
N LYS A 114 -8.78 20.07 -1.92
CA LYS A 114 -9.96 19.26 -1.57
C LYS A 114 -11.04 19.24 -2.66
N GLU A 115 -10.62 19.23 -3.92
CA GLU A 115 -11.51 19.18 -5.09
C GLU A 115 -11.90 17.73 -5.41
N GLU A 116 -12.77 17.14 -4.58
CA GLU A 116 -13.13 15.71 -4.63
C GLU A 116 -13.62 15.23 -6.02
N GLU A 117 -14.47 16.01 -6.68
CA GLU A 117 -14.99 15.65 -8.02
C GLU A 117 -13.87 15.56 -9.08
N LYS A 118 -12.89 16.47 -9.04
CA LYS A 118 -11.74 16.44 -9.97
C LYS A 118 -10.80 15.27 -9.67
N VAL A 119 -10.62 14.94 -8.39
CA VAL A 119 -9.86 13.75 -7.97
C VAL A 119 -10.53 12.50 -8.53
N LYS A 120 -11.84 12.37 -8.34
CA LYS A 120 -12.62 11.23 -8.82
C LYS A 120 -12.53 11.07 -10.34
N GLN A 121 -12.76 12.13 -11.10
CA GLN A 121 -12.63 12.10 -12.56
C GLN A 121 -11.23 11.67 -13.02
N THR A 122 -10.19 12.21 -12.39
CA THR A 122 -8.79 11.87 -12.72
C THR A 122 -8.49 10.39 -12.46
N LEU A 123 -9.07 9.79 -11.41
CA LEU A 123 -8.94 8.36 -11.13
C LEU A 123 -9.75 7.49 -12.10
N GLU A 124 -10.96 7.91 -12.46
CA GLU A 124 -11.80 7.21 -13.45
C GLU A 124 -11.15 7.19 -14.84
N GLU A 125 -10.47 8.27 -15.24
CA GLU A 125 -9.68 8.33 -16.48
C GLU A 125 -8.52 7.33 -16.50
N LEU A 126 -7.90 7.06 -15.35
CA LEU A 126 -6.78 6.12 -15.25
C LEU A 126 -7.23 4.66 -15.40
N LEU A 127 -8.45 4.36 -14.96
CA LEU A 127 -9.06 3.01 -15.01
C LEU A 127 -9.69 2.66 -16.36
N LYS A 128 -9.77 3.64 -17.28
CA LYS A 128 -10.16 3.43 -18.68
C LYS A 128 -8.95 3.09 -19.55
#